data_AF-A0A657AEU9-F1
#
_entry.id   AF-A0A657AEU9-F1
#
_cell.length_a   1.000
_cell.length_b   1.000
_cell.length_c   1.000
_cell.angle_alpha   90.00
_cell.angle_beta   90.00
_cell.angle_gamma   90.00
#
_symmetry.space_group_name_H-M   'P 1'
#
loop_
_entity.id
_entity.type
_entity.pdbx_description
1 polymer ?
#
loop_
_entity_poly.entity_id
_entity_poly.type
_entity_poly.pdbx_seq_one_letter_code
_entity_poly.pdbx_strand_id
1 'polypeptide(L)'
;MEFKTQFISREDRRIARQSLSGKHGFQAMIRLEHKSLSVSLTDFSSLGFAISVSKEHADDLKVGGKIEVLVSPLIHHEYLIKGLIIDRQPIRQGQVKIAAVIEHEQSSKHDRFHPIHLSAEQSLKGQMVHPFVYKQNAYFEVESLSRNGFYASGIHTEFTLFEGMELKYSLGSIQELQNVVGKVSNVSLTDQNKIRCFIETPSLSYLAEDELAQHCFHFAQKTPRDISRAGMNAQHIQELVQYRFVETQAEYEAVLKLRRKSYASMGMCNKDDPIARFAMQQDAYGRILIAFHNERVIGSALLVFGERGEKPFELDQLLPKSLFAKLPQYEELMEITAICIEKYYQDTDVLHGVFENMYREGLSAGKKYVMVSSLDDWVYRYKKMGFKGTGLVLDHPKKPDVQLNVMLLNKDTGKSGKGMNPVRWWVVWGHVSLHLYQRRIIEYTLLQKCRVHFNRGLFELNRAFRNGKRWFR
;
A
#
# COMPACT_ATOMS: atom_id res chain seq x y z
N MET A 1 -27.92 1.42 3.67
CA MET A 1 -28.76 2.64 3.67
C MET A 1 -29.37 2.75 2.30
N GLU A 2 -30.70 2.55 2.19
CA GLU A 2 -31.43 2.77 0.94
C GLU A 2 -31.43 4.27 0.63
N PHE A 3 -30.68 4.69 -0.39
CA PHE A 3 -30.78 6.04 -0.90
C PHE A 3 -32.14 6.20 -1.58
N LYS A 4 -33.05 6.95 -0.95
CA LYS A 4 -34.27 7.45 -1.60
C LYS A 4 -33.85 8.24 -2.82
N THR A 5 -34.16 7.74 -4.01
CA THR A 5 -34.12 8.51 -5.25
C THR A 5 -35.15 9.63 -5.14
N GLN A 6 -34.76 10.76 -4.56
CA GLN A 6 -35.59 11.95 -4.58
C GLN A 6 -35.65 12.41 -6.03
N PHE A 7 -36.84 12.39 -6.62
CA PHE A 7 -37.08 12.99 -7.93
C PHE A 7 -36.93 14.51 -7.77
N ILE A 8 -35.71 15.00 -7.98
CA ILE A 8 -35.39 16.43 -7.96
C ILE A 8 -36.22 17.11 -9.06
N SER A 9 -36.76 18.29 -8.73
CA SER A 9 -37.74 19.07 -9.50
C SER A 9 -37.28 19.36 -10.95
N ARG A 10 -38.22 19.78 -11.80
CA ARG A 10 -38.02 19.98 -13.26
C ARG A 10 -36.95 21.03 -13.62
N GLU A 11 -36.61 21.98 -12.74
CA GLU A 11 -35.76 23.13 -13.08
C GLU A 11 -34.26 22.95 -12.73
N ASP A 12 -33.94 22.22 -11.66
CA ASP A 12 -32.54 21.92 -11.29
C ASP A 12 -31.88 20.88 -12.21
N ARG A 13 -32.64 20.27 -13.12
CA ARG A 13 -32.15 19.28 -14.11
C ARG A 13 -31.39 19.91 -15.28
N ARG A 14 -31.06 21.21 -15.22
CA ARG A 14 -30.14 21.92 -16.13
C ARG A 14 -28.66 21.67 -15.80
N ILE A 15 -28.34 20.57 -15.11
CA ILE A 15 -26.95 20.13 -14.91
C ILE A 15 -26.38 19.75 -16.28
N ALA A 16 -25.53 20.63 -16.81
CA ALA A 16 -24.69 20.54 -18.01
C ALA A 16 -24.91 19.30 -18.90
N ARG A 17 -25.97 19.32 -19.71
CA ARG A 17 -26.14 18.36 -20.82
C ARG A 17 -25.24 18.80 -21.96
N GLN A 18 -24.48 17.89 -22.54
CA GLN A 18 -23.98 18.13 -23.89
C GLN A 18 -25.19 18.01 -24.84
N SER A 19 -25.67 19.16 -25.30
CA SER A 19 -26.64 19.22 -26.39
C SER A 19 -25.95 18.68 -27.63
N LEU A 20 -26.32 17.46 -28.03
CA LEU A 20 -25.82 16.84 -29.24
C LEU A 20 -26.66 17.32 -30.43
N SER A 21 -26.63 18.63 -30.70
CA SER A 21 -27.28 19.19 -31.89
C SER A 21 -26.34 19.08 -33.10
N GLY A 22 -26.59 18.15 -34.02
CA GLY A 22 -25.83 17.99 -35.27
C GLY A 22 -25.12 16.63 -35.43
N LYS A 23 -24.33 16.48 -36.51
CA LYS A 23 -23.54 15.28 -36.84
C LYS A 23 -22.33 15.14 -35.88
N HIS A 24 -22.58 14.87 -34.60
CA HIS A 24 -21.54 14.62 -33.60
C HIS A 24 -20.89 13.23 -33.74
N GLY A 25 -21.24 12.46 -34.78
CA GLY A 25 -20.59 11.20 -35.13
C GLY A 25 -21.06 9.99 -34.31
N PHE A 26 -21.87 10.17 -33.26
CA PHE A 26 -22.42 9.07 -32.47
C PHE A 26 -23.51 8.33 -33.24
N GLN A 27 -23.40 7.01 -33.33
CA GLN A 27 -24.50 6.13 -33.74
C GLN A 27 -25.20 5.60 -32.48
N ALA A 28 -26.53 5.57 -32.50
CA ALA A 28 -27.31 5.01 -31.40
C ALA A 28 -28.36 4.05 -31.97
N MET A 29 -28.50 2.89 -31.33
CA MET A 29 -29.50 1.89 -31.67
C MET A 29 -30.24 1.44 -30.42
N ILE A 30 -31.54 1.24 -30.52
CA ILE A 30 -32.35 0.62 -29.46
C ILE A 30 -32.74 -0.79 -29.88
N ARG A 31 -32.81 -1.71 -28.92
CA ARG A 31 -33.40 -3.04 -29.14
C ARG A 31 -34.83 -3.05 -28.61
N LEU A 32 -35.77 -3.31 -29.50
CA LEU A 32 -37.14 -3.68 -29.18
C LEU A 32 -37.27 -5.20 -29.40
N GLU A 33 -38.25 -5.86 -28.76
CA GLU A 33 -38.34 -7.33 -28.61
C GLU A 33 -38.05 -8.15 -29.88
N HIS A 34 -38.32 -7.59 -31.08
CA HIS A 34 -38.04 -8.25 -32.36
C HIS A 34 -37.30 -7.40 -33.41
N LYS A 35 -36.83 -6.17 -33.07
CA LYS A 35 -36.20 -5.26 -34.03
C LYS A 35 -35.15 -4.35 -33.38
N SER A 36 -34.04 -4.14 -34.08
CA SER A 36 -33.08 -3.08 -33.76
C SER A 36 -33.43 -1.82 -34.56
N LEU A 37 -33.54 -0.69 -33.89
CA LEU A 37 -33.92 0.58 -34.51
C LEU A 37 -32.80 1.60 -34.34
N SER A 38 -32.37 2.23 -35.43
CA SER A 38 -31.47 3.39 -35.39
C SER A 38 -32.22 4.60 -34.84
N VAL A 39 -31.63 5.28 -33.86
CA VAL A 39 -32.20 6.46 -33.20
C VAL A 39 -31.21 7.61 -33.19
N SER A 40 -31.72 8.84 -33.07
CA SER A 40 -30.87 10.01 -32.91
C SER A 40 -30.74 10.38 -31.44
N LEU A 41 -29.52 10.39 -30.91
CA LEU A 41 -29.23 10.87 -29.55
C LEU A 41 -29.27 12.40 -29.55
N THR A 42 -30.22 12.99 -28.83
CA THR A 42 -30.46 14.45 -28.80
C THR A 42 -29.75 15.14 -27.65
N ASP A 43 -29.72 14.50 -26.48
CA ASP A 43 -29.03 14.97 -25.29
C ASP A 43 -28.36 13.77 -24.61
N PHE A 44 -27.16 13.97 -24.07
CA PHE A 44 -26.44 12.92 -23.36
C PHE A 44 -25.66 13.49 -22.17
N SER A 45 -25.64 12.71 -21.09
CA SER A 45 -24.91 12.98 -19.84
C SER A 45 -24.63 11.67 -19.12
N SER A 46 -23.79 11.72 -18.09
CA SER A 46 -23.44 10.53 -17.30
C SER A 46 -24.61 9.90 -16.53
N LEU A 47 -25.75 10.59 -16.43
CA LEU A 47 -26.90 10.17 -15.60
C LEU A 47 -28.17 9.97 -16.40
N GLY A 48 -28.18 10.40 -17.66
CA GLY A 48 -29.40 10.43 -18.43
C GLY A 48 -29.15 10.83 -19.87
N PHE A 49 -30.07 10.41 -20.72
CA PHE A 49 -30.01 10.64 -22.15
C PHE A 49 -31.40 10.93 -22.70
N ALA A 50 -31.44 11.53 -23.88
CA ALA A 50 -32.66 11.67 -24.64
C ALA A 50 -32.44 11.27 -26.09
N ILE A 51 -33.37 10.48 -26.64
CA ILE A 51 -33.37 10.03 -28.02
C ILE A 51 -34.59 10.58 -28.76
N SER A 52 -34.45 10.76 -30.06
CA SER A 52 -35.56 10.98 -30.98
C SER A 52 -35.86 9.69 -31.74
N VAL A 53 -37.14 9.30 -31.72
CA VAL A 53 -37.67 8.10 -32.38
C VAL A 53 -38.85 8.50 -33.26
N SER A 54 -39.10 7.81 -34.38
CA SER A 54 -40.31 8.02 -35.18
C SER A 54 -41.56 7.64 -34.37
N LYS A 55 -42.67 8.33 -34.62
CA LYS A 55 -43.93 8.13 -33.87
C LYS A 55 -44.41 6.67 -33.91
N GLU A 56 -44.19 5.96 -35.01
CA GLU A 56 -44.59 4.56 -35.21
C GLU A 56 -43.91 3.57 -34.23
N HIS A 57 -42.71 3.89 -33.75
CA HIS A 57 -41.97 3.03 -32.82
C HIS A 57 -41.96 3.57 -31.39
N ALA A 58 -42.55 4.74 -31.17
CA ALA A 58 -42.56 5.39 -29.86
C ALA A 58 -43.66 4.86 -28.93
N ASP A 59 -44.58 4.02 -29.41
CA ASP A 59 -45.68 3.46 -28.61
C ASP A 59 -45.22 2.31 -27.69
N ASP A 60 -44.13 1.63 -28.07
CA ASP A 60 -43.48 0.60 -27.26
C ASP A 60 -42.63 1.20 -26.12
N LEU A 61 -42.33 2.50 -26.18
CA LEU A 61 -41.48 3.22 -25.23
C LEU A 61 -42.33 4.08 -24.28
N LYS A 62 -42.79 3.47 -23.18
CA LYS A 62 -43.65 4.12 -22.18
C LYS A 62 -42.86 4.66 -21.00
N VAL A 63 -43.36 5.76 -20.40
CA VAL A 63 -42.82 6.29 -19.14
C VAL A 63 -42.91 5.23 -18.04
N GLY A 64 -41.83 5.03 -17.29
CA GLY A 64 -41.64 3.95 -16.34
C GLY A 64 -41.13 2.64 -16.96
N GLY A 65 -41.03 2.55 -18.28
CA GLY A 65 -40.44 1.42 -19.00
C GLY A 65 -38.91 1.45 -18.99
N LYS A 66 -38.30 0.27 -19.14
CA LYS A 66 -36.86 0.14 -19.35
C LYS A 66 -36.49 0.31 -20.82
N ILE A 67 -35.32 0.85 -21.06
CA ILE A 67 -34.76 1.03 -22.40
C ILE A 67 -33.28 0.65 -22.40
N GLU A 68 -32.85 -0.07 -23.43
CA GLU A 68 -31.45 -0.36 -23.69
C GLU A 68 -31.03 0.32 -24.99
N VAL A 69 -29.99 1.15 -24.91
CA VAL A 69 -29.44 1.89 -26.04
C VAL A 69 -28.00 1.48 -26.24
N LEU A 70 -27.69 0.93 -27.41
CA LEU A 70 -26.34 0.71 -27.86
C LEU A 70 -25.81 2.01 -28.49
N VAL A 71 -24.79 2.60 -27.87
CA VAL A 71 -24.17 3.84 -28.34
C VAL A 71 -22.77 3.52 -28.87
N SER A 72 -22.51 3.94 -30.11
CA SER A 72 -21.22 3.81 -30.77
C SER A 72 -20.64 5.19 -31.05
N PRO A 73 -19.73 5.69 -30.19
CA PRO A 73 -19.08 6.98 -30.36
C PRO A 73 -17.94 6.95 -31.39
N LEU A 74 -17.38 5.77 -31.66
CA LEU A 74 -16.32 5.51 -32.63
C LEU A 74 -16.58 4.17 -33.32
N ILE A 75 -16.06 4.02 -34.54
CA ILE A 75 -16.09 2.75 -35.28
C ILE A 75 -15.48 1.64 -34.41
N HIS A 76 -16.15 0.48 -34.36
CA HIS A 76 -15.78 -0.71 -33.56
C HIS A 76 -15.86 -0.55 -32.03
N HIS A 77 -16.41 0.55 -31.52
CA HIS A 77 -16.65 0.73 -30.09
C HIS A 77 -18.15 0.86 -29.87
N GLU A 78 -18.72 -0.04 -29.07
CA GLU A 78 -20.15 -0.08 -28.77
C GLU A 78 -20.35 -0.24 -27.26
N TYR A 79 -21.20 0.61 -26.69
CA TYR A 79 -21.51 0.63 -25.27
C TYR A 79 -23.00 0.45 -25.05
N LEU A 80 -23.36 -0.50 -24.19
CA LEU A 80 -24.75 -0.75 -23.83
C LEU A 80 -25.13 0.12 -22.63
N ILE A 81 -26.04 1.07 -22.86
CA ILE A 81 -26.56 1.96 -21.83
C ILE A 81 -27.98 1.52 -21.48
N LYS A 82 -28.23 1.25 -20.20
CA LYS A 82 -29.54 0.86 -19.68
C LYS A 82 -30.16 2.04 -18.96
N GLY A 83 -31.46 2.26 -19.14
CA GLY A 83 -32.13 3.35 -18.48
C GLY A 83 -33.63 3.14 -18.26
N LEU A 84 -34.18 3.98 -17.40
CA LEU A 84 -35.60 4.08 -17.10
C LEU A 84 -36.19 5.32 -17.78
N ILE A 85 -37.23 5.13 -18.60
CA ILE A 85 -37.89 6.22 -19.31
C ILE A 85 -38.65 7.09 -18.30
N ILE A 86 -38.35 8.39 -18.28
CA ILE A 86 -38.96 9.35 -17.35
C ILE A 86 -39.85 10.38 -18.04
N ASP A 87 -39.69 10.57 -19.35
CA ASP A 87 -40.47 11.55 -20.09
C ASP A 87 -40.62 11.16 -21.55
N ARG A 88 -41.76 11.54 -22.14
CA ARG A 88 -42.14 11.29 -23.53
C ARG A 88 -42.82 12.53 -24.07
N GLN A 89 -42.19 13.20 -25.02
CA GLN A 89 -42.70 14.45 -25.59
C GLN A 89 -42.74 14.40 -27.12
N PRO A 90 -43.89 14.68 -27.76
CA PRO A 90 -43.93 14.82 -29.21
C PRO A 90 -43.13 16.07 -29.64
N ILE A 91 -42.31 15.92 -30.68
CA ILE A 91 -41.53 17.01 -31.28
C ILE A 91 -42.11 17.34 -32.65
N ARG A 92 -41.81 18.53 -33.17
CA ARG A 92 -42.07 18.89 -34.58
C ARG A 92 -41.38 17.87 -35.51
N GLN A 93 -41.98 17.56 -36.66
CA GLN A 93 -41.51 16.58 -37.68
C GLN A 93 -41.87 15.09 -37.44
N GLY A 94 -42.93 14.78 -36.68
CA GLY A 94 -43.40 13.38 -36.57
C GLY A 94 -42.49 12.47 -35.73
N GLN A 95 -41.61 13.06 -34.93
CA GLN A 95 -40.73 12.37 -33.98
C GLN A 95 -41.21 12.57 -32.55
N VAL A 96 -40.81 11.65 -31.67
CA VAL A 96 -41.07 11.70 -30.24
C VAL A 96 -39.71 11.70 -29.52
N LYS A 97 -39.53 12.66 -28.62
CA LYS A 97 -38.41 12.72 -27.68
C LYS A 97 -38.70 11.78 -26.52
N ILE A 98 -37.82 10.82 -26.30
CA ILE A 98 -37.83 9.94 -25.13
C ILE A 98 -36.65 10.31 -24.26
N ALA A 99 -36.90 10.71 -23.01
CA ALA A 99 -35.84 10.96 -22.04
C ALA A 99 -35.81 9.84 -21.00
N ALA A 100 -34.60 9.36 -20.69
CA ALA A 100 -34.37 8.31 -19.74
C ALA A 100 -33.25 8.66 -18.75
N VAL A 101 -33.35 8.13 -17.55
CA VAL A 101 -32.30 8.16 -16.53
C VAL A 101 -31.50 6.86 -16.65
N ILE A 102 -30.18 6.94 -16.64
CA ILE A 102 -29.31 5.77 -16.74
C ILE A 102 -29.38 4.98 -15.42
N GLU A 103 -29.61 3.68 -15.51
CA GLU A 103 -29.53 2.76 -14.38
C GLU A 103 -28.06 2.38 -14.17
N HIS A 104 -27.46 2.86 -13.09
CA HIS A 104 -26.09 2.51 -12.70
C HIS A 104 -26.10 1.40 -11.66
N GLU A 105 -25.17 0.46 -11.79
CA GLU A 105 -25.00 -0.60 -10.80
C GLU A 105 -24.42 -0.02 -9.50
N GLN A 106 -25.17 -0.12 -8.40
CA GLN A 106 -24.79 0.44 -7.09
C GLN A 106 -23.98 -0.55 -6.22
N SER A 107 -23.40 -1.60 -6.82
CA SER A 107 -22.58 -2.56 -6.09
C SER A 107 -21.18 -2.00 -5.77
N SER A 108 -20.61 -2.40 -4.63
CA SER A 108 -19.24 -2.04 -4.28
C SER A 108 -18.26 -2.70 -5.26
N LYS A 109 -17.59 -1.89 -6.09
CA LYS A 109 -16.61 -2.38 -7.07
C LYS A 109 -15.24 -2.73 -6.46
N HIS A 110 -15.05 -2.42 -5.17
CA HIS A 110 -13.96 -2.95 -4.37
C HIS A 110 -14.13 -4.46 -4.04
N ASP A 111 -15.32 -5.03 -4.28
CA ASP A 111 -15.63 -6.44 -4.07
C ASP A 111 -15.29 -6.92 -2.65
N ARG A 112 -14.43 -7.92 -2.49
CA ARG A 112 -14.02 -8.49 -1.19
C ARG A 112 -12.99 -7.67 -0.41
N PHE A 113 -12.43 -6.63 -1.02
CA PHE A 113 -11.37 -5.83 -0.39
C PHE A 113 -11.96 -4.77 0.53
N HIS A 114 -11.24 -4.45 1.61
CA HIS A 114 -11.58 -3.29 2.44
C HIS A 114 -10.80 -2.10 1.91
N PRO A 115 -11.44 -1.15 1.21
CA PRO A 115 -10.72 -0.07 0.55
C PRO A 115 -10.10 0.89 1.56
N ILE A 116 -9.02 1.52 1.14
CA ILE A 116 -8.44 2.65 1.86
C ILE A 116 -9.21 3.90 1.45
N HIS A 117 -9.89 4.52 2.40
CA HIS A 117 -10.50 5.84 2.22
C HIS A 117 -9.47 6.94 2.49
N LEU A 118 -9.43 7.92 1.59
CA LEU A 118 -8.56 9.08 1.64
C LEU A 118 -9.40 10.33 1.93
N SER A 119 -8.89 11.20 2.80
CA SER A 119 -9.41 12.57 2.92
C SER A 119 -8.93 13.43 1.76
N ALA A 120 -9.51 14.62 1.57
CA ALA A 120 -9.11 15.55 0.52
C ALA A 120 -7.59 15.90 0.56
N GLU A 121 -7.01 16.02 1.76
CA GLU A 121 -5.59 16.31 1.95
C GLU A 121 -4.68 15.12 1.65
N GLN A 122 -5.21 13.90 1.80
CA GLN A 122 -4.51 12.64 1.56
C GLN A 122 -4.76 12.09 0.16
N SER A 123 -5.64 12.74 -0.62
CA SER A 123 -6.14 12.22 -1.89
C SER A 123 -5.08 12.33 -2.99
N LEU A 124 -4.94 11.26 -3.77
CA LEU A 124 -4.18 11.30 -5.00
C LEU A 124 -4.99 12.05 -6.06
N LYS A 125 -4.36 13.06 -6.68
CA LYS A 125 -4.96 13.79 -7.80
C LYS A 125 -4.62 13.10 -9.11
N GLY A 126 -5.58 13.04 -10.01
CA GLY A 126 -5.39 12.46 -11.33
C GLY A 126 -5.99 13.30 -12.44
N GLN A 127 -5.65 12.92 -13.66
CA GLN A 127 -6.21 13.46 -14.89
C GLN A 127 -6.71 12.31 -15.75
N MET A 128 -7.85 12.48 -16.38
CA MET A 128 -8.38 11.55 -17.39
C MET A 128 -8.65 12.28 -18.70
N VAL A 129 -8.52 11.53 -19.79
CA VAL A 129 -8.72 12.02 -21.16
C VAL A 129 -9.96 11.35 -21.74
N HIS A 130 -10.86 12.14 -22.31
CA HIS A 130 -12.04 11.61 -22.95
C HIS A 130 -11.63 10.86 -24.22
N PRO A 131 -11.98 9.57 -24.37
CA PRO A 131 -11.57 8.76 -25.51
C PRO A 131 -12.21 9.21 -26.84
N PHE A 132 -13.38 9.86 -26.77
CA PHE A 132 -14.18 10.20 -27.96
C PHE A 132 -14.26 11.69 -28.28
N VAL A 133 -13.89 12.56 -27.34
CA VAL A 133 -14.05 14.01 -27.50
C VAL A 133 -12.65 14.60 -27.58
N TYR A 134 -12.35 15.21 -28.72
CA TYR A 134 -11.01 15.71 -29.01
C TYR A 134 -10.56 16.74 -27.96
N LYS A 135 -9.43 16.46 -27.31
CA LYS A 135 -8.78 17.31 -26.29
C LYS A 135 -9.65 17.65 -25.07
N GLN A 136 -10.66 16.83 -24.76
CA GLN A 136 -11.40 16.99 -23.50
C GLN A 136 -10.71 16.19 -22.39
N ASN A 137 -10.30 16.90 -21.33
CA ASN A 137 -9.69 16.31 -20.14
C ASN A 137 -10.50 16.67 -18.90
N ALA A 138 -10.45 15.82 -17.88
CA ALA A 138 -10.99 16.12 -16.55
C ALA A 138 -9.96 15.79 -15.48
N TYR A 139 -9.99 16.55 -14.40
CA TYR A 139 -9.26 16.24 -13.18
C TYR A 139 -10.18 15.53 -12.20
N PHE A 140 -9.57 14.69 -11.36
CA PHE A 140 -10.28 13.95 -10.34
C PHE A 140 -9.43 13.75 -9.09
N GLU A 141 -10.10 13.38 -8.01
CA GLU A 141 -9.52 13.04 -6.73
C GLU A 141 -9.87 11.60 -6.36
N VAL A 142 -8.90 10.85 -5.87
CA VAL A 142 -9.09 9.47 -5.41
C VAL A 142 -9.73 9.49 -4.02
N GLU A 143 -10.99 9.06 -3.95
CA GLU A 143 -11.75 8.98 -2.70
C GLU A 143 -11.43 7.70 -1.93
N SER A 144 -11.35 6.57 -2.64
CA SER A 144 -10.99 5.29 -2.06
C SER A 144 -10.31 4.39 -3.05
N LEU A 145 -9.41 3.52 -2.57
CA LEU A 145 -8.59 2.66 -3.43
C LEU A 145 -8.43 1.24 -2.88
N SER A 146 -8.21 0.32 -3.80
CA SER A 146 -7.94 -1.10 -3.57
C SER A 146 -7.15 -1.67 -4.75
N ARG A 147 -6.78 -2.95 -4.66
CA ARG A 147 -6.19 -3.70 -5.77
C ARG A 147 -7.04 -3.69 -7.05
N ASN A 148 -8.38 -3.63 -6.94
CA ASN A 148 -9.27 -3.65 -8.11
C ASN A 148 -9.34 -2.31 -8.85
N GLY A 149 -8.91 -1.23 -8.22
CA GLY A 149 -9.09 0.13 -8.70
C GLY A 149 -9.54 1.07 -7.60
N PHE A 150 -10.08 2.21 -8.01
CA PHE A 150 -10.37 3.33 -7.13
C PHE A 150 -11.64 4.10 -7.51
N TYR A 151 -12.27 4.74 -6.53
CA TYR A 151 -13.30 5.74 -6.79
C TYR A 151 -12.66 7.09 -7.10
N ALA A 152 -12.96 7.61 -8.28
CA ALA A 152 -12.63 8.96 -8.72
C ALA A 152 -13.82 9.89 -8.45
N SER A 153 -13.55 11.03 -7.83
CA SER A 153 -14.54 12.04 -7.46
C SER A 153 -14.10 13.44 -7.90
N GLY A 154 -14.98 14.43 -7.75
CA GLY A 154 -14.69 15.82 -8.13
C GLY A 154 -14.71 16.09 -9.63
N ILE A 155 -15.17 15.12 -10.44
CA ILE A 155 -15.22 15.23 -11.90
C ILE A 155 -16.34 16.20 -12.29
N HIS A 156 -16.05 17.12 -13.20
CA HIS A 156 -17.05 18.06 -13.72
C HIS A 156 -18.12 17.33 -14.54
N THR A 157 -19.39 17.73 -14.37
CA THR A 157 -20.55 17.10 -15.03
C THR A 157 -20.55 17.20 -16.54
N GLU A 158 -19.80 18.12 -17.11
CA GLU A 158 -19.58 18.25 -18.56
C GLU A 158 -18.72 17.12 -19.15
N PHE A 159 -18.00 16.37 -18.30
CA PHE A 159 -17.20 15.23 -18.71
C PHE A 159 -18.05 13.97 -18.64
N THR A 160 -18.63 13.59 -19.77
CA THR A 160 -19.58 12.48 -19.81
C THR A 160 -18.90 11.13 -19.64
N LEU A 161 -19.44 10.29 -18.75
CA LEU A 161 -18.94 8.96 -18.40
C LEU A 161 -20.09 7.94 -18.38
N PHE A 162 -19.82 6.72 -18.82
CA PHE A 162 -20.79 5.64 -18.81
C PHE A 162 -20.18 4.31 -18.37
N GLU A 163 -21.04 3.42 -17.90
CA GLU A 163 -20.65 2.07 -17.49
C GLU A 163 -19.93 1.34 -18.62
N GLY A 164 -18.78 0.75 -18.30
CA GLY A 164 -17.95 0.01 -19.24
C GLY A 164 -17.06 0.85 -20.16
N MET A 165 -17.12 2.18 -20.07
CA MET A 165 -16.26 3.07 -20.85
C MET A 165 -14.79 2.83 -20.54
N GLU A 166 -13.97 2.67 -21.58
CA GLU A 166 -12.51 2.67 -21.43
C GLU A 166 -12.00 4.10 -21.52
N LEU A 167 -11.21 4.53 -20.55
CA LEU A 167 -10.59 5.85 -20.54
C LEU A 167 -9.11 5.77 -20.24
N LYS A 168 -8.35 6.74 -20.75
CA LYS A 168 -6.96 6.93 -20.38
C LYS A 168 -6.89 7.86 -19.17
N TYR A 169 -6.15 7.47 -18.14
CA TYR A 169 -5.92 8.28 -16.97
C TYR A 169 -4.45 8.29 -16.55
N SER A 170 -4.10 9.30 -15.77
CA SER A 170 -2.81 9.44 -15.10
C SER A 170 -3.07 9.78 -13.64
N LEU A 171 -2.43 9.06 -12.71
CA LEU A 171 -2.42 9.38 -11.28
C LEU A 171 -1.13 10.11 -10.92
N GLY A 172 -1.24 11.24 -10.21
CA GLY A 172 -0.08 12.02 -9.79
C GLY A 172 0.89 11.21 -8.94
N SER A 173 2.19 11.42 -9.15
CA SER A 173 3.28 10.83 -8.36
C SER A 173 3.46 9.31 -8.45
N ILE A 174 2.69 8.60 -9.30
CA ILE A 174 2.82 7.16 -9.52
C ILE A 174 3.30 6.92 -10.96
N GLN A 175 4.53 6.43 -11.14
CA GLN A 175 5.20 6.41 -12.44
C GLN A 175 4.54 5.44 -13.42
N GLU A 176 4.16 4.26 -12.95
CA GLU A 176 3.54 3.23 -13.79
C GLU A 176 2.04 3.47 -14.04
N LEU A 177 1.45 4.45 -13.37
CA LEU A 177 0.06 4.88 -13.58
C LEU A 177 -0.03 6.19 -14.37
N GLN A 178 0.90 6.41 -15.31
CA GLN A 178 0.84 7.49 -16.29
C GLN A 178 0.28 6.97 -17.62
N ASN A 179 -0.80 7.58 -18.11
CA ASN A 179 -1.48 7.22 -19.38
C ASN A 179 -1.97 5.77 -19.46
N VAL A 180 -2.47 5.23 -18.34
CA VAL A 180 -3.01 3.88 -18.23
C VAL A 180 -4.46 3.86 -18.69
N VAL A 181 -4.89 2.74 -19.30
CA VAL A 181 -6.29 2.52 -19.65
C VAL A 181 -7.01 1.88 -18.47
N GLY A 182 -8.07 2.52 -18.00
CA GLY A 182 -8.99 1.99 -16.98
C GLY A 182 -10.40 1.86 -17.53
N LYS A 183 -11.21 1.04 -16.86
CA LYS A 183 -12.61 0.83 -17.23
C LYS A 183 -13.52 1.47 -16.19
N VAL A 184 -14.47 2.28 -16.64
CA VAL A 184 -15.41 2.99 -15.78
C VAL A 184 -16.53 2.08 -15.34
N SER A 185 -16.87 2.13 -14.07
CA SER A 185 -18.09 1.52 -13.53
C SER A 185 -18.68 2.35 -12.39
N ASN A 186 -19.93 2.07 -12.00
CA ASN A 186 -20.61 2.68 -10.86
C ASN A 186 -20.56 4.23 -10.87
N VAL A 187 -21.09 4.82 -11.94
CA VAL A 187 -21.16 6.27 -12.14
C VAL A 187 -22.32 6.86 -11.33
N SER A 188 -22.08 7.96 -10.62
CA SER A 188 -23.02 8.62 -9.72
C SER A 188 -22.73 10.11 -9.57
N LEU A 189 -23.59 10.83 -8.84
CA LEU A 189 -23.32 12.21 -8.42
C LEU A 189 -23.01 12.29 -6.93
N THR A 190 -22.11 13.22 -6.58
CA THR A 190 -21.92 13.69 -5.20
C THR A 190 -22.95 14.75 -4.84
N ASP A 191 -23.04 15.09 -3.55
CA ASP A 191 -23.91 16.16 -3.02
C ASP A 191 -23.64 17.54 -3.63
N GLN A 192 -22.45 17.74 -4.20
CA GLN A 192 -22.04 18.97 -4.88
C GLN A 192 -22.32 18.95 -6.39
N ASN A 193 -23.14 18.02 -6.87
CA ASN A 193 -23.40 17.80 -8.28
C ASN A 193 -22.11 17.60 -9.10
N LYS A 194 -21.14 16.85 -8.56
CA LYS A 194 -19.95 16.39 -9.29
C LYS A 194 -20.09 14.91 -9.62
N ILE A 195 -19.48 14.47 -10.71
CA ILE A 195 -19.46 13.05 -11.06
C ILE A 195 -18.50 12.31 -10.13
N ARG A 196 -18.96 11.14 -9.71
CA ARG A 196 -18.20 10.12 -8.99
C ARG A 196 -18.31 8.82 -9.77
N CYS A 197 -17.19 8.13 -10.00
CA CYS A 197 -17.18 6.83 -10.67
C CYS A 197 -16.09 5.94 -10.11
N PHE A 198 -16.21 4.64 -10.32
CA PHE A 198 -15.14 3.69 -10.11
C PHE A 198 -14.32 3.54 -11.40
N ILE A 199 -13.00 3.50 -11.26
CA ILE A 199 -12.07 3.21 -12.35
C ILE A 199 -11.37 1.90 -12.00
N GLU A 200 -11.71 0.85 -12.75
CA GLU A 200 -11.07 -0.47 -12.67
C GLU A 200 -9.66 -0.40 -13.24
N THR A 201 -8.72 -1.01 -12.51
CA THR A 201 -7.32 -1.11 -12.89
C THR A 201 -6.97 -2.58 -13.14
N PRO A 202 -7.19 -3.11 -14.36
CA PRO A 202 -7.18 -4.56 -14.61
C PRO A 202 -5.80 -5.24 -14.41
N SER A 203 -4.73 -4.48 -14.23
CA SER A 203 -3.43 -5.01 -13.78
C SER A 203 -2.56 -3.91 -13.18
N LEU A 204 -2.52 -3.82 -11.85
CA LEU A 204 -1.48 -3.03 -11.19
C LEU A 204 -0.15 -3.79 -11.31
N SER A 205 0.83 -3.14 -11.92
CA SER A 205 2.21 -3.58 -11.90
C SER A 205 2.78 -3.48 -10.48
N TYR A 206 3.86 -4.22 -10.22
CA TYR A 206 4.45 -4.29 -8.88
C TYR A 206 4.94 -2.92 -8.38
N LEU A 207 5.51 -2.07 -9.26
CA LEU A 207 6.00 -0.76 -8.82
C LEU A 207 4.83 0.18 -8.56
N ALA A 208 3.79 0.19 -9.40
CA ALA A 208 2.55 0.93 -9.12
C ALA A 208 1.92 0.51 -7.77
N GLU A 209 1.84 -0.79 -7.50
CA GLU A 209 1.32 -1.31 -6.23
C GLU A 209 2.17 -0.84 -5.04
N ASP A 210 3.50 -0.87 -5.18
CA ASP A 210 4.45 -0.44 -4.14
C ASP A 210 4.37 1.08 -3.91
N GLU A 211 4.35 1.89 -4.96
CA GLU A 211 4.21 3.36 -4.87
C GLU A 211 2.87 3.76 -4.24
N LEU A 212 1.77 3.09 -4.60
CA LEU A 212 0.46 3.30 -3.96
C LEU A 212 0.47 2.91 -2.48
N ALA A 213 1.08 1.77 -2.14
CA ALA A 213 1.22 1.33 -0.75
C ALA A 213 2.07 2.31 0.08
N GLN A 214 3.19 2.77 -0.47
CA GLN A 214 4.05 3.78 0.15
C GLN A 214 3.33 5.11 0.35
N HIS A 215 2.54 5.56 -0.63
CA HIS A 215 1.71 6.76 -0.50
C HIS A 215 0.68 6.59 0.63
N CYS A 216 -0.01 5.45 0.68
CA CYS A 216 -0.98 5.15 1.74
C CYS A 216 -0.33 5.07 3.11
N PHE A 217 0.88 4.56 3.19
CA PHE A 217 1.65 4.48 4.43
C PHE A 217 2.08 5.87 4.91
N HIS A 218 2.74 6.64 4.05
CA HIS A 218 3.36 7.91 4.42
C HIS A 218 2.34 9.05 4.58
N PHE A 219 1.48 9.28 3.58
CA PHE A 219 0.57 10.42 3.56
C PHE A 219 -0.78 10.11 4.19
N ALA A 220 -1.35 8.94 3.88
CA ALA A 220 -2.64 8.54 4.45
C ALA A 220 -2.50 7.87 5.84
N GLN A 221 -1.26 7.71 6.33
CA GLN A 221 -0.92 7.20 7.67
C GLN A 221 -1.56 5.84 7.98
N LYS A 222 -1.75 5.01 6.94
CA LYS A 222 -2.40 3.69 7.06
C LYS A 222 -1.41 2.65 7.54
N THR A 223 -1.90 1.68 8.32
CA THR A 223 -1.05 0.58 8.79
C THR A 223 -0.84 -0.46 7.68
N PRO A 224 0.23 -1.29 7.74
CA PRO A 224 0.42 -2.37 6.79
C PRO A 224 -0.77 -3.33 6.71
N ARG A 225 -1.51 -3.48 7.80
CA ARG A 225 -2.75 -4.28 7.85
C ARG A 225 -3.85 -3.67 6.96
N ASP A 226 -4.03 -2.37 7.03
CA ASP A 226 -5.07 -1.67 6.25
C ASP A 226 -4.75 -1.75 4.76
N ILE A 227 -3.48 -1.57 4.42
CA ILE A 227 -2.96 -1.73 3.05
C ILE A 227 -3.16 -3.16 2.54
N SER A 228 -2.81 -4.15 3.35
CA SER A 228 -2.99 -5.58 3.01
C SER A 228 -4.48 -5.94 2.82
N ARG A 229 -5.39 -5.35 3.63
CA ARG A 229 -6.84 -5.57 3.50
C ARG A 229 -7.44 -4.94 2.25
N ALA A 230 -6.80 -3.90 1.70
CA ALA A 230 -7.12 -3.33 0.40
C ALA A 230 -6.55 -4.14 -0.77
N GLY A 231 -5.77 -5.20 -0.48
CA GLY A 231 -5.23 -6.14 -1.47
C GLY A 231 -3.86 -5.75 -2.03
N MET A 232 -3.20 -4.74 -1.46
CA MET A 232 -1.88 -4.26 -1.88
C MET A 232 -0.77 -4.74 -0.93
N ASN A 233 0.46 -4.82 -1.44
CA ASN A 233 1.64 -5.23 -0.68
C ASN A 233 2.27 -4.06 0.11
N ALA A 234 2.49 -4.25 1.41
CA ALA A 234 3.12 -3.27 2.31
C ALA A 234 4.50 -3.70 2.82
N GLN A 235 5.23 -4.51 2.04
CA GLN A 235 6.51 -5.09 2.47
C GLN A 235 7.67 -4.09 2.54
N HIS A 236 7.63 -3.02 1.74
CA HIS A 236 8.72 -2.05 1.60
C HIS A 236 8.35 -0.70 2.21
N ILE A 237 8.52 -0.56 3.53
CA ILE A 237 8.16 0.65 4.28
C ILE A 237 9.29 1.16 5.17
N GLN A 238 10.43 0.47 5.22
CA GLN A 238 11.55 0.79 6.10
C GLN A 238 11.98 2.25 5.97
N GLU A 239 12.12 2.76 4.75
CA GLU A 239 12.58 4.14 4.47
C GLU A 239 11.58 5.22 4.90
N LEU A 240 10.32 4.84 5.08
CA LEU A 240 9.22 5.73 5.49
C LEU A 240 9.02 5.73 7.01
N VAL A 241 9.75 4.88 7.73
CA VAL A 241 9.73 4.79 9.20
C VAL A 241 10.93 5.53 9.77
N GLN A 242 10.70 6.31 10.81
CA GLN A 242 11.78 7.02 11.50
C GLN A 242 12.39 6.13 12.58
N TYR A 243 13.72 6.04 12.60
CA TYR A 243 14.47 5.33 13.62
C TYR A 243 15.29 6.33 14.42
N ARG A 244 15.09 6.35 15.74
CA ARG A 244 15.87 7.21 16.64
C ARG A 244 15.97 6.58 18.03
N PHE A 245 16.84 7.13 18.85
CA PHE A 245 16.93 6.71 20.24
C PHE A 245 15.88 7.42 21.09
N VAL A 246 15.46 6.77 22.17
CA VAL A 246 14.60 7.38 23.19
C VAL A 246 15.33 8.58 23.80
N GLU A 247 14.66 9.73 23.80
CA GLU A 247 15.14 10.99 24.34
C GLU A 247 14.22 11.52 25.45
N THR A 248 12.95 11.11 25.45
CA THR A 248 11.95 11.61 26.40
C THR A 248 11.34 10.51 27.27
N GLN A 249 10.86 10.89 28.46
CA GLN A 249 10.13 9.98 29.34
C GLN A 249 8.86 9.40 28.68
N ALA A 250 8.17 10.20 27.86
CA ALA A 250 6.97 9.76 27.15
C ALA A 250 7.27 8.65 26.12
N GLU A 251 8.40 8.76 25.40
CA GLU A 251 8.88 7.72 24.50
C GLU A 251 9.27 6.45 25.26
N TYR A 252 9.94 6.60 26.40
CA TYR A 252 10.28 5.46 27.25
C TYR A 252 9.03 4.71 27.73
N GLU A 253 8.02 5.43 28.21
CA GLU A 253 6.74 4.83 28.58
C GLU A 253 6.04 4.15 27.40
N ALA A 254 6.13 4.70 26.20
CA ALA A 254 5.62 4.08 24.98
C ALA A 254 6.34 2.76 24.66
N VAL A 255 7.65 2.68 24.88
CA VAL A 255 8.43 1.43 24.77
C VAL A 255 7.94 0.40 25.78
N LEU A 256 7.75 0.78 27.05
CA LEU A 256 7.25 -0.15 28.07
C LEU A 256 5.84 -0.67 27.74
N LYS A 257 4.97 0.21 27.22
CA LYS A 257 3.63 -0.17 26.70
C LYS A 257 3.75 -1.17 25.55
N LEU A 258 4.69 -0.97 24.63
CA LEU A 258 4.92 -1.87 23.49
C LEU A 258 5.44 -3.24 23.94
N ARG A 259 6.41 -3.29 24.87
CA ARG A 259 6.91 -4.53 25.48
C ARG A 259 5.79 -5.31 26.14
N ARG A 260 4.99 -4.65 26.99
CA ARG A 260 3.80 -5.27 27.62
C ARG A 260 2.86 -5.86 26.58
N LYS A 261 2.52 -5.09 25.54
CA LYS A 261 1.63 -5.54 24.46
C LYS A 261 2.18 -6.78 23.75
N SER A 262 3.48 -6.81 23.47
CA SER A 262 4.15 -7.96 22.85
C SER A 262 4.12 -9.19 23.75
N TYR A 263 4.52 -9.07 25.01
CA TYR A 263 4.49 -10.17 25.98
C TYR A 263 3.08 -10.70 26.24
N ALA A 264 2.09 -9.80 26.35
CA ALA A 264 0.70 -10.19 26.52
C ALA A 264 0.17 -10.98 25.32
N SER A 265 0.58 -10.62 24.10
CA SER A 265 0.20 -11.37 22.89
C SER A 265 0.79 -12.78 22.82
N MET A 266 1.86 -13.04 23.57
CA MET A 266 2.50 -14.35 23.70
C MET A 266 2.04 -15.12 24.96
N GLY A 267 1.08 -14.57 25.71
CA GLY A 267 0.58 -15.15 26.96
C GLY A 267 1.60 -15.14 28.09
N MET A 268 2.57 -14.22 28.08
CA MET A 268 3.62 -14.12 29.11
C MET A 268 3.25 -13.15 30.25
N CYS A 269 2.21 -12.34 30.08
CA CYS A 269 1.71 -11.40 31.09
C CYS A 269 0.25 -11.02 30.80
N ASN A 270 -0.40 -10.33 31.75
CA ASN A 270 -1.73 -9.76 31.53
C ASN A 270 -1.64 -8.44 30.74
N LYS A 271 -2.71 -8.10 30.01
CA LYS A 271 -2.78 -6.84 29.24
C LYS A 271 -2.77 -5.60 30.13
N ASP A 272 -3.27 -5.74 31.36
CA ASP A 272 -3.44 -4.66 32.33
C ASP A 272 -2.30 -4.55 33.34
N ASP A 273 -1.27 -5.41 33.22
CA ASP A 273 -0.11 -5.34 34.09
C ASP A 273 0.55 -3.94 34.04
N PRO A 274 1.03 -3.41 35.18
CA PRO A 274 1.72 -2.11 35.21
C PRO A 274 2.94 -2.08 34.28
N ILE A 275 3.07 -1.02 33.47
CA ILE A 275 4.13 -0.92 32.45
C ILE A 275 5.54 -0.91 33.06
N ALA A 276 5.69 -0.40 34.29
CA ALA A 276 6.97 -0.37 35.01
C ALA A 276 7.59 -1.76 35.23
N ARG A 277 6.76 -2.82 35.27
CA ARG A 277 7.23 -4.21 35.41
C ARG A 277 8.02 -4.71 34.19
N PHE A 278 7.95 -4.00 33.06
CA PHE A 278 8.62 -4.33 31.81
C PHE A 278 9.89 -3.51 31.57
N ALA A 279 10.27 -2.68 32.55
CA ALA A 279 11.59 -2.07 32.59
C ALA A 279 12.65 -3.15 32.83
N MET A 280 13.78 -3.01 32.17
CA MET A 280 14.93 -3.90 32.30
C MET A 280 16.06 -3.17 33.02
N GLN A 281 16.91 -3.89 33.74
CA GLN A 281 18.09 -3.29 34.37
C GLN A 281 18.98 -2.58 33.32
N GLN A 282 19.10 -3.21 32.15
CA GLN A 282 19.86 -2.73 31.01
C GLN A 282 19.29 -1.43 30.43
N ASP A 283 18.03 -1.07 30.70
CA ASP A 283 17.45 0.21 30.22
C ASP A 283 18.19 1.43 30.80
N ALA A 284 18.85 1.28 31.97
CA ALA A 284 19.54 2.39 32.64
C ALA A 284 20.88 2.77 31.99
N TYR A 285 21.48 1.90 31.17
CA TYR A 285 22.79 2.12 30.56
C TYR A 285 22.88 1.69 29.09
N GLY A 286 21.89 0.97 28.58
CA GLY A 286 21.75 0.68 27.17
C GLY A 286 21.12 1.86 26.41
N ARG A 287 21.13 1.75 25.09
CA ARG A 287 20.46 2.69 24.20
C ARG A 287 19.21 2.04 23.63
N ILE A 288 18.05 2.64 23.85
CA ILE A 288 16.78 2.12 23.34
C ILE A 288 16.51 2.75 21.99
N LEU A 289 16.63 1.96 20.92
CA LEU A 289 16.22 2.34 19.58
C LEU A 289 14.70 2.18 19.46
N ILE A 290 14.01 3.18 18.94
CA ILE A 290 12.59 3.13 18.60
C ILE A 290 12.38 3.30 17.10
N ALA A 291 11.41 2.57 16.58
CA ALA A 291 10.86 2.75 15.23
C ALA A 291 9.51 3.47 15.36
N PHE A 292 9.36 4.54 14.59
CA PHE A 292 8.30 5.52 14.77
C PHE A 292 7.53 5.71 13.45
N HIS A 293 6.21 5.57 13.52
CA HIS A 293 5.31 5.81 12.39
C HIS A 293 4.08 6.56 12.91
N ASN A 294 3.83 7.75 12.36
CA ASN A 294 2.72 8.61 12.70
C ASN A 294 2.56 8.84 14.21
N GLU A 295 3.56 9.47 14.83
CA GLU A 295 3.56 9.81 16.26
C GLU A 295 3.52 8.61 17.23
N ARG A 296 3.65 7.39 16.70
CA ARG A 296 3.54 6.15 17.47
C ARG A 296 4.80 5.32 17.36
N VAL A 297 5.24 4.84 18.52
CA VAL A 297 6.27 3.79 18.62
C VAL A 297 5.67 2.48 18.13
N ILE A 298 6.13 2.00 16.97
CA ILE A 298 5.71 0.74 16.35
C ILE A 298 6.72 -0.39 16.55
N GLY A 299 7.95 -0.03 16.94
CA GLY A 299 9.02 -0.97 17.21
C GLY A 299 10.01 -0.43 18.25
N SER A 300 10.68 -1.31 18.97
CA SER A 300 11.76 -0.98 19.90
C SER A 300 12.82 -2.07 19.92
N ALA A 301 14.07 -1.71 20.18
CA ALA A 301 15.17 -2.64 20.47
C ALA A 301 16.13 -1.99 21.47
N LEU A 302 16.63 -2.76 22.44
CA LEU A 302 17.63 -2.31 23.40
C LEU A 302 19.03 -2.74 22.98
N LEU A 303 19.92 -1.78 22.78
CA LEU A 303 21.34 -1.98 22.50
C LEU A 303 22.11 -1.89 23.80
N VAL A 304 22.79 -2.96 24.18
CA VAL A 304 23.58 -3.02 25.40
C VAL A 304 25.06 -3.09 25.04
N PHE A 305 25.82 -2.12 25.55
CA PHE A 305 27.28 -2.10 25.50
C PHE A 305 27.80 -2.48 26.89
N GLY A 306 27.95 -3.77 27.13
CA GLY A 306 28.27 -4.27 28.46
C GLY A 306 29.67 -3.88 28.93
N GLU A 307 29.81 -3.73 30.25
CA GLU A 307 31.07 -3.66 30.99
C GLU A 307 31.05 -4.72 32.08
N ARG A 308 32.01 -5.66 32.05
CA ARG A 308 31.98 -6.85 32.91
C ARG A 308 32.01 -6.46 34.39
N GLY A 309 31.00 -6.90 35.14
CA GLY A 309 30.89 -6.64 36.58
C GLY A 309 30.19 -5.32 36.97
N GLU A 310 30.12 -4.34 36.07
CA GLU A 310 29.44 -3.06 36.34
C GLU A 310 28.11 -2.92 35.57
N LYS A 311 28.15 -3.17 34.25
CA LYS A 311 27.01 -3.05 33.34
C LYS A 311 26.84 -4.35 32.56
N PRO A 312 26.31 -5.41 33.19
CA PRO A 312 26.28 -6.74 32.58
C PRO A 312 25.35 -6.80 31.36
N PHE A 313 25.65 -7.70 30.42
CA PHE A 313 24.65 -8.16 29.43
C PHE A 313 23.50 -8.90 30.15
N GLU A 314 22.32 -8.93 29.55
CA GLU A 314 21.22 -9.77 30.04
C GLU A 314 21.62 -11.24 29.97
N LEU A 315 22.21 -11.70 28.86
CA LEU A 315 22.68 -13.07 28.72
C LEU A 315 23.80 -13.45 29.70
N ASP A 316 24.58 -12.50 30.23
CA ASP A 316 25.58 -12.75 31.28
C ASP A 316 24.90 -13.09 32.63
N GLN A 317 23.70 -12.57 32.85
CA GLN A 317 22.90 -12.88 34.04
C GLN A 317 22.08 -14.17 33.88
N LEU A 318 21.65 -14.49 32.66
CA LEU A 318 20.79 -15.64 32.39
C LEU A 318 21.55 -16.94 32.11
N LEU A 319 22.74 -16.86 31.50
CA LEU A 319 23.52 -18.05 31.19
C LEU A 319 24.48 -18.41 32.33
N PRO A 320 24.70 -19.72 32.58
CA PRO A 320 25.82 -20.17 33.39
C PRO A 320 27.15 -19.60 32.88
N LYS A 321 28.02 -19.13 33.79
CA LYS A 321 29.32 -18.52 33.44
C LYS A 321 30.18 -19.39 32.51
N SER A 322 30.11 -20.71 32.66
CA SER A 322 30.82 -21.68 31.82
C SER A 322 30.32 -21.73 30.37
N LEU A 323 29.03 -21.45 30.14
CA LEU A 323 28.43 -21.35 28.81
C LEU A 323 28.68 -19.99 28.20
N PHE A 324 28.55 -18.91 28.99
CA PHE A 324 28.84 -17.55 28.52
C PHE A 324 30.30 -17.41 28.06
N ALA A 325 31.25 -18.06 28.76
CA ALA A 325 32.66 -18.07 28.38
C ALA A 325 32.97 -18.68 27.00
N LYS A 326 32.01 -19.37 26.35
CA LYS A 326 32.15 -19.88 24.98
C LYS A 326 31.88 -18.82 23.91
N LEU A 327 31.31 -17.69 24.29
CA LEU A 327 31.06 -16.56 23.41
C LEU A 327 32.36 -15.76 23.18
N PRO A 328 32.40 -14.85 22.18
CA PRO A 328 33.54 -13.95 21.97
C PRO A 328 33.89 -13.13 23.22
N GLN A 329 35.06 -12.48 23.19
CA GLN A 329 35.51 -11.62 24.28
C GLN A 329 34.47 -10.52 24.57
N TYR A 330 34.31 -10.21 25.86
CA TYR A 330 33.25 -9.35 26.37
C TYR A 330 33.29 -7.95 25.74
N GLU A 331 34.49 -7.41 25.56
CA GLU A 331 34.77 -6.08 25.02
C GLU A 331 34.43 -5.99 23.52
N GLU A 332 34.43 -7.13 22.82
CA GLU A 332 34.11 -7.22 21.40
C GLU A 332 32.61 -7.38 21.12
N LEU A 333 31.81 -7.61 22.16
CA LEU A 333 30.38 -7.89 22.07
C LEU A 333 29.53 -6.63 22.26
N MET A 334 28.41 -6.62 21.53
CA MET A 334 27.22 -5.84 21.79
C MET A 334 26.05 -6.81 21.88
N GLU A 335 25.17 -6.62 22.85
CA GLU A 335 23.93 -7.39 22.94
C GLU A 335 22.76 -6.56 22.44
N ILE A 336 21.86 -7.25 21.76
CA ILE A 336 20.57 -6.74 21.36
C ILE A 336 19.52 -7.56 22.09
N THR A 337 18.72 -6.87 22.89
CA THR A 337 17.59 -7.49 23.59
C THR A 337 16.33 -6.64 23.46
N ALA A 338 15.22 -7.15 24.01
CA ALA A 338 13.93 -6.48 24.07
C ALA A 338 13.41 -5.99 22.70
N ILE A 339 13.72 -6.73 21.63
CA ILE A 339 13.20 -6.41 20.30
C ILE A 339 11.69 -6.67 20.32
N CYS A 340 10.90 -5.61 20.17
CA CYS A 340 9.46 -5.66 20.08
C CYS A 340 9.03 -4.90 18.84
N ILE A 341 8.30 -5.54 17.93
CA ILE A 341 7.67 -4.88 16.77
C ILE A 341 6.19 -5.22 16.79
N GLU A 342 5.34 -4.24 16.53
CA GLU A 342 3.91 -4.48 16.42
C GLU A 342 3.58 -5.53 15.35
N LYS A 343 2.66 -6.45 15.66
CA LYS A 343 2.34 -7.63 14.83
C LYS A 343 2.20 -7.33 13.34
N TYR A 344 1.53 -6.25 12.96
CA TYR A 344 1.29 -5.91 11.55
C TYR A 344 2.53 -5.35 10.82
N TYR A 345 3.55 -4.92 11.56
CA TYR A 345 4.83 -4.44 11.03
C TYR A 345 5.92 -5.53 11.07
N GLN A 346 5.65 -6.68 11.70
CA GLN A 346 6.61 -7.78 11.80
C GLN A 346 6.90 -8.46 10.46
N ASP A 347 5.95 -8.43 9.53
CA ASP A 347 6.06 -9.07 8.22
C ASP A 347 6.55 -8.12 7.13
N THR A 348 6.92 -6.89 7.50
CA THR A 348 7.54 -5.89 6.62
C THR A 348 9.06 -5.85 6.83
N ASP A 349 9.73 -4.93 6.16
CA ASP A 349 11.16 -4.66 6.30
C ASP A 349 11.53 -3.76 7.52
N VAL A 350 10.59 -3.44 8.42
CA VAL A 350 10.90 -2.63 9.63
C VAL A 350 11.96 -3.29 10.53
N LEU A 351 11.90 -4.62 10.70
CA LEU A 351 12.92 -5.35 11.47
C LEU A 351 14.31 -5.19 10.85
N HIS A 352 14.39 -5.09 9.53
CA HIS A 352 15.65 -4.87 8.84
C HIS A 352 16.20 -3.47 9.15
N GLY A 353 15.36 -2.43 9.15
CA GLY A 353 15.74 -1.08 9.56
C GLY A 353 16.22 -1.01 11.01
N VAL A 354 15.63 -1.79 11.91
CA VAL A 354 16.14 -1.95 13.29
C VAL A 354 17.58 -2.47 13.24
N PHE A 355 17.83 -3.62 12.58
CA PHE A 355 19.18 -4.18 12.53
C PHE A 355 20.20 -3.30 11.80
N GLU A 356 19.79 -2.55 10.78
CA GLU A 356 20.64 -1.56 10.10
C GLU A 356 21.15 -0.50 11.06
N ASN A 357 20.24 0.13 11.82
CA ASN A 357 20.61 1.16 12.80
C ASN A 357 21.49 0.57 13.89
N MET A 358 21.19 -0.63 14.36
CA MET A 358 21.98 -1.31 15.37
C MET A 358 23.38 -1.65 14.91
N TYR A 359 23.50 -2.10 13.66
CA TYR A 359 24.77 -2.41 13.04
C TYR A 359 25.66 -1.17 12.90
N ARG A 360 25.07 -0.03 12.49
CA ARG A 360 25.76 1.27 12.48
C ARG A 360 26.35 1.60 13.85
N GLU A 361 25.54 1.48 14.89
CA GLU A 361 25.93 1.86 16.27
C GLU A 361 26.98 0.92 16.85
N GLY A 362 26.82 -0.38 16.67
CA GLY A 362 27.80 -1.37 17.09
C GLY A 362 29.17 -1.16 16.44
N LEU A 363 29.20 -0.86 15.14
CA LEU A 363 30.44 -0.54 14.42
C LEU A 363 31.10 0.74 14.92
N SER A 364 30.31 1.81 15.11
CA SER A 364 30.80 3.08 15.66
C SER A 364 31.40 2.91 17.07
N ALA A 365 30.86 1.97 17.86
CA ALA A 365 31.39 1.60 19.17
C ALA A 365 32.56 0.58 19.12
N GLY A 366 33.08 0.24 17.94
CA GLY A 366 34.21 -0.66 17.76
C GLY A 366 33.91 -2.15 18.01
N LYS A 367 32.63 -2.53 18.13
CA LYS A 367 32.22 -3.90 18.45
C LYS A 367 32.37 -4.81 17.23
N LYS A 368 32.79 -6.05 17.46
CA LYS A 368 33.04 -7.04 16.39
C LYS A 368 31.91 -8.04 16.23
N TYR A 369 31.13 -8.23 17.29
CA TYR A 369 30.05 -9.21 17.32
C TYR A 369 28.79 -8.60 17.90
N VAL A 370 27.67 -8.95 17.30
CA VAL A 370 26.33 -8.61 17.78
C VAL A 370 25.65 -9.89 18.23
N MET A 371 25.25 -9.92 19.49
CA MET A 371 24.62 -11.06 20.15
C MET A 371 23.12 -10.82 20.32
N VAL A 372 22.33 -11.83 20.00
CA VAL A 372 20.87 -11.84 20.19
C VAL A 372 20.45 -13.17 20.79
N SER A 373 19.41 -13.16 21.60
CA SER A 373 18.65 -14.36 21.96
C SER A 373 17.28 -14.32 21.30
N SER A 374 16.88 -15.41 20.63
CA SER A 374 15.67 -15.41 19.81
C SER A 374 14.89 -16.70 19.93
N LEU A 375 13.56 -16.59 19.86
CA LEU A 375 12.64 -17.73 19.78
C LEU A 375 12.88 -18.52 18.47
N ASP A 376 12.59 -19.82 18.50
CA ASP A 376 12.87 -20.72 17.38
C ASP A 376 12.22 -20.28 16.06
N ASP A 377 10.98 -19.77 16.12
CA ASP A 377 10.24 -19.21 14.98
C ASP A 377 10.98 -18.08 14.25
N TRP A 378 11.81 -17.34 14.97
CA TRP A 378 12.55 -16.21 14.45
C TRP A 378 13.95 -16.59 13.95
N VAL A 379 14.54 -17.70 14.42
CA VAL A 379 15.90 -18.14 14.07
C VAL A 379 16.13 -18.16 12.57
N TYR A 380 15.15 -18.61 11.79
CA TYR A 380 15.25 -18.61 10.33
C TYR A 380 15.40 -17.20 9.74
N ARG A 381 14.65 -16.21 10.26
CA ARG A 381 14.73 -14.79 9.87
C ARG A 381 16.10 -14.20 10.21
N TYR A 382 16.63 -14.46 11.41
CA TYR A 382 17.98 -14.04 11.82
C TYR A 382 19.08 -14.67 10.96
N LYS A 383 18.98 -15.97 10.65
CA LYS A 383 19.89 -16.63 9.70
C LYS A 383 19.83 -15.97 8.32
N LYS A 384 18.67 -15.43 7.90
CA LYS A 384 18.58 -14.67 6.65
C LYS A 384 19.42 -13.40 6.65
N MET A 385 19.55 -12.77 7.81
CA MET A 385 20.33 -11.56 8.02
C MET A 385 21.82 -11.86 8.29
N GLY A 386 22.23 -13.13 8.29
CA GLY A 386 23.64 -13.53 8.46
C GLY A 386 24.04 -13.92 9.89
N PHE A 387 23.09 -13.93 10.83
CA PHE A 387 23.34 -14.46 12.17
C PHE A 387 23.61 -15.96 12.11
N LYS A 388 24.55 -16.42 12.94
CA LYS A 388 24.89 -17.83 13.12
C LYS A 388 24.49 -18.27 14.53
N GLY A 389 23.87 -19.44 14.62
CA GLY A 389 23.58 -20.05 15.92
C GLY A 389 24.89 -20.43 16.63
N THR A 390 24.91 -20.26 17.95
CA THR A 390 26.07 -20.63 18.80
C THR A 390 25.97 -22.05 19.34
N GLY A 391 24.79 -22.68 19.23
CA GLY A 391 24.46 -23.93 19.91
C GLY A 391 24.09 -23.75 21.39
N LEU A 392 24.13 -22.53 21.91
CA LEU A 392 23.64 -22.21 23.25
C LEU A 392 22.14 -21.95 23.21
N VAL A 393 21.43 -22.56 24.15
CA VAL A 393 19.99 -22.43 24.36
C VAL A 393 19.77 -22.06 25.83
N LEU A 394 18.80 -21.18 26.09
CA LEU A 394 18.34 -20.87 27.45
C LEU A 394 16.81 -20.84 27.52
N ASP A 395 16.27 -21.10 28.70
CA ASP A 395 14.83 -20.97 28.93
C ASP A 395 14.46 -19.49 29.10
N HIS A 396 13.30 -19.11 28.56
CA HIS A 396 12.83 -17.74 28.64
C HIS A 396 12.48 -17.38 30.10
N PRO A 397 13.01 -16.28 30.68
CA PRO A 397 12.89 -15.98 32.12
C PRO A 397 11.45 -15.90 32.64
N LYS A 398 10.50 -15.51 31.77
CA LYS A 398 9.07 -15.38 32.13
C LYS A 398 8.22 -16.58 31.73
N LYS A 399 8.77 -17.54 30.97
CA LYS A 399 8.05 -18.71 30.47
C LYS A 399 9.05 -19.86 30.21
N PRO A 400 9.34 -20.69 31.21
CA PRO A 400 10.38 -21.71 31.13
C PRO A 400 10.19 -22.71 29.97
N ASP A 401 8.94 -22.96 29.57
CA ASP A 401 8.61 -23.87 28.46
C ASP A 401 9.00 -23.33 27.07
N VAL A 402 9.54 -22.11 27.01
CA VAL A 402 9.94 -21.44 25.78
C VAL A 402 11.45 -21.30 25.76
N GLN A 403 12.09 -21.89 24.75
CA GLN A 403 13.53 -21.85 24.57
C GLN A 403 13.96 -20.69 23.66
N LEU A 404 15.08 -20.07 24.03
CA LEU A 404 15.75 -19.02 23.28
C LEU A 404 17.09 -19.53 22.75
N ASN A 405 17.31 -19.35 21.46
CA ASN A 405 18.56 -19.66 20.79
C ASN A 405 19.46 -18.42 20.80
N VAL A 406 20.69 -18.57 21.28
CA VAL A 406 21.69 -17.51 21.22
C VAL A 406 22.38 -17.51 19.86
N MET A 407 22.37 -16.36 19.19
CA MET A 407 22.94 -16.18 17.86
C MET A 407 23.91 -15.01 17.82
N LEU A 408 24.90 -15.09 16.92
CA LEU A 408 25.92 -14.08 16.72
C LEU A 408 25.96 -13.61 15.26
N LEU A 409 26.08 -12.30 15.06
CA LEU A 409 26.44 -11.69 13.80
C LEU A 409 27.84 -11.12 13.90
N ASN A 410 28.72 -11.52 12.98
CA ASN A 410 30.08 -11.00 12.89
C ASN A 410 30.10 -9.71 12.05
N LYS A 411 30.90 -8.72 12.45
CA LYS A 411 31.04 -7.44 11.72
C LYS A 411 31.41 -7.62 10.25
N ASP A 412 32.27 -8.56 9.88
CA ASP A 412 32.68 -8.76 8.48
C ASP A 412 31.55 -9.31 7.62
N THR A 413 30.61 -10.02 8.25
CA THR A 413 29.40 -10.53 7.59
C THR A 413 28.49 -9.37 7.18
N GLY A 414 28.18 -8.44 8.10
CA GLY A 414 27.44 -7.22 7.75
C GLY A 414 28.22 -6.35 6.76
N LYS A 415 29.52 -6.12 7.03
CA LYS A 415 30.38 -5.19 6.29
C LYS A 415 30.66 -5.61 4.84
N SER A 416 30.94 -6.89 4.60
CA SER A 416 31.43 -7.35 3.29
C SER A 416 30.71 -8.58 2.74
N GLY A 417 29.75 -9.13 3.49
CA GLY A 417 29.05 -10.35 3.12
C GLY A 417 29.86 -11.61 3.33
N LYS A 418 30.90 -11.56 4.17
CA LYS A 418 31.68 -12.75 4.51
C LYS A 418 30.77 -13.81 5.12
N GLY A 419 30.67 -14.96 4.44
CA GLY A 419 29.84 -16.09 4.88
C GLY A 419 28.35 -15.96 4.58
N MET A 420 27.95 -15.01 3.73
CA MET A 420 26.59 -14.89 3.20
C MET A 420 26.56 -15.08 1.69
N ASN A 421 25.41 -15.50 1.16
CA ASN A 421 25.18 -15.49 -0.29
C ASN A 421 25.27 -14.04 -0.82
N PRO A 422 26.02 -13.78 -1.91
CA PRO A 422 26.24 -12.43 -2.45
C PRO A 422 24.97 -11.61 -2.72
N VAL A 423 23.99 -12.22 -3.42
CA VAL A 423 22.73 -11.56 -3.79
C VAL A 423 21.92 -11.23 -2.53
N ARG A 424 21.83 -12.19 -1.62
CA ARG A 424 21.12 -12.01 -0.35
C ARG A 424 21.78 -10.96 0.53
N TRP A 425 23.10 -10.95 0.59
CA TRP A 425 23.84 -9.95 1.34
C TRP A 425 23.58 -8.56 0.79
N TRP A 426 23.49 -8.39 -0.53
CA TRP A 426 23.17 -7.10 -1.12
C TRP A 426 21.78 -6.59 -0.70
N VAL A 427 20.78 -7.46 -0.73
CA VAL A 427 19.39 -7.15 -0.32
C VAL A 427 19.32 -6.69 1.13
N VAL A 428 20.11 -7.30 2.02
CA VAL A 428 20.11 -6.96 3.44
C VAL A 428 21.10 -5.80 3.70
N TRP A 429 22.40 -6.05 3.59
CA TRP A 429 23.42 -5.13 4.09
C TRP A 429 24.09 -4.26 3.02
N GLY A 430 23.85 -4.51 1.73
CA GLY A 430 24.62 -3.90 0.64
C GLY A 430 24.58 -2.37 0.65
N HIS A 431 23.36 -1.81 0.75
CA HIS A 431 23.14 -0.37 0.78
C HIS A 431 23.72 0.27 2.05
N VAL A 432 23.44 -0.33 3.21
CA VAL A 432 23.96 0.12 4.52
C VAL A 432 25.48 0.17 4.52
N SER A 433 26.13 -0.90 4.08
CA SER A 433 27.57 -1.01 4.11
C SER A 433 28.24 0.01 3.18
N LEU A 434 27.66 0.25 2.00
CA LEU A 434 28.12 1.32 1.12
C LEU A 434 27.95 2.71 1.75
N HIS A 435 26.79 2.96 2.37
CA HIS A 435 26.52 4.23 3.04
C HIS A 435 27.55 4.52 4.15
N LEU A 436 27.80 3.54 5.02
CA LEU A 436 28.79 3.67 6.10
C LEU A 436 30.21 3.88 5.57
N TYR A 437 30.57 3.23 4.46
CA TYR A 437 31.86 3.43 3.80
C TYR A 437 32.00 4.83 3.20
N GLN A 438 30.97 5.33 2.49
CA GLN A 438 30.96 6.69 1.93
C GLN A 438 31.09 7.76 3.01
N ARG A 439 30.49 7.54 4.18
CA ARG A 439 30.60 8.40 5.37
C ARG A 439 31.89 8.21 6.17
N ARG A 440 32.81 7.34 5.72
CA ARG A 440 34.07 7.01 6.40
C ARG A 440 33.89 6.45 7.83
N ILE A 441 32.74 5.87 8.13
CA ILE A 441 32.48 5.18 9.40
C ILE A 441 33.17 3.81 9.39
N ILE A 442 33.28 3.19 8.21
CA ILE A 442 34.01 1.94 8.01
C ILE A 442 35.01 2.07 6.86
N GLU A 443 36.09 1.29 6.94
CA GLU A 443 37.08 1.19 5.86
C GLU A 443 37.15 -0.23 5.30
N TYR A 444 37.15 -0.38 3.98
CA TYR A 444 37.34 -1.69 3.35
C TYR A 444 38.81 -1.95 3.06
N THR A 445 39.25 -3.18 3.36
CA THR A 445 40.48 -3.72 2.73
C THR A 445 40.25 -3.95 1.24
N LEU A 446 41.32 -4.06 0.44
CA LEU A 446 41.21 -4.30 -1.01
C LEU A 446 40.35 -5.55 -1.33
N LEU A 447 40.57 -6.64 -0.60
CA LEU A 447 39.77 -7.86 -0.76
C LEU A 447 38.29 -7.65 -0.42
N GLN A 448 37.99 -6.84 0.60
CA GLN A 448 36.61 -6.50 0.96
C GLN A 448 35.96 -5.64 -0.12
N LYS A 449 36.68 -4.66 -0.68
CA LYS A 449 36.17 -3.85 -1.81
C LYS A 449 35.79 -4.74 -3.00
N CYS A 450 36.70 -5.62 -3.43
CA CYS A 450 36.44 -6.55 -4.51
C CYS A 450 35.19 -7.41 -4.25
N ARG A 451 35.03 -7.94 -3.04
CA ARG A 451 33.85 -8.72 -2.66
C ARG A 451 32.56 -7.89 -2.71
N VAL A 452 32.56 -6.66 -2.19
CA VAL A 452 31.38 -5.78 -2.23
C VAL A 452 30.97 -5.48 -3.68
N HIS A 453 31.93 -5.17 -4.56
CA HIS A 453 31.66 -4.95 -5.98
C HIS A 453 31.13 -6.20 -6.68
N PHE A 454 31.71 -7.37 -6.39
CA PHE A 454 31.23 -8.65 -6.91
C PHE A 454 29.80 -8.95 -6.46
N ASN A 455 29.49 -8.73 -5.17
CA ASN A 455 28.14 -8.92 -4.63
C ASN A 455 27.13 -8.00 -5.32
N ARG A 456 27.50 -6.74 -5.58
CA ARG A 456 26.68 -5.79 -6.35
C ARG A 456 26.38 -6.32 -7.75
N GLY A 457 27.42 -6.73 -8.48
CA GLY A 457 27.28 -7.21 -9.85
C GLY A 457 26.35 -8.42 -9.93
N LEU A 458 26.51 -9.39 -9.04
CA LEU A 458 25.62 -10.55 -8.98
C LEU A 458 24.17 -10.19 -8.65
N PHE A 459 23.95 -9.21 -7.77
CA PHE A 459 22.61 -8.73 -7.45
C PHE A 459 21.94 -8.07 -8.66
N GLU A 460 22.63 -7.16 -9.35
CA GLU A 460 22.10 -6.49 -10.55
C GLU A 460 21.81 -7.49 -11.68
N LEU A 461 22.68 -8.47 -11.90
CA LEU A 461 22.44 -9.55 -12.86
C LEU A 461 21.21 -10.38 -12.50
N ASN A 462 21.03 -10.73 -11.22
CA ASN A 462 19.86 -11.46 -10.76
C ASN A 462 18.57 -10.64 -10.95
N ARG A 463 18.62 -9.34 -10.62
CA ARG A 463 17.50 -8.41 -10.84
C ARG A 463 17.12 -8.34 -12.32
N ALA A 464 18.09 -8.15 -13.21
CA ALA A 464 17.88 -8.13 -14.65
C ALA A 464 17.27 -9.44 -15.16
N PHE A 465 17.76 -10.60 -14.69
CA PHE A 465 17.24 -11.91 -15.08
C PHE A 465 15.79 -12.14 -14.60
N ARG A 466 15.46 -11.74 -13.36
CA ARG A 466 14.09 -11.84 -12.84
C ARG A 466 13.12 -10.94 -13.60
N ASN A 467 13.55 -9.74 -13.99
CA ASN A 467 12.77 -8.84 -14.81
C ASN A 467 12.56 -9.41 -16.23
N GLY A 468 13.61 -9.96 -16.84
CA GLY A 468 13.53 -10.62 -18.15
C GLY A 468 12.60 -11.84 -18.17
N LYS A 469 12.72 -12.75 -17.18
CA LYS A 469 11.81 -13.91 -17.07
C LYS A 469 10.34 -13.56 -16.84
N ARG A 470 10.07 -12.37 -16.28
CA ARG A 470 8.71 -11.86 -16.05
C ARG A 470 8.13 -11.17 -17.28
N TRP A 471 8.93 -10.86 -18.29
CA TRP A 471 8.46 -10.35 -19.58
C TRP A 471 8.03 -11.48 -20.54
N PHE A 472 8.55 -12.69 -20.31
CA PHE A 472 8.19 -13.92 -21.04
C PHE A 472 7.05 -14.74 -20.39
N ARG A 473 6.47 -14.24 -19.31
CA ARG A 473 5.29 -14.80 -18.63
C ARG A 473 4.20 -13.75 -18.60
#